data_AF-A0A401NP61-F1
#
_entry.id   AF-A0A401NP61-F1
#
_cell.length_a   1.000
_cell.length_b   1.000
_cell.length_c   1.000
_cell.angle_alpha   90.00
_cell.angle_beta   90.00
_cell.angle_gamma   90.00
#
_symmetry.space_group_name_H-M   'P 1'
#
loop_
_entity.id
_entity.type
_entity.pdbx_description
1 polymer ?
#
loop_
_entity_poly.entity_id
_entity_poly.type
_entity_poly.pdbx_seq_one_letter_code
_entity_poly.pdbx_strand_id
1 'polypeptide(L)'
;MLEIDRRYAEDGDPAKLEKRKDLQASYDQLSTRKAVRQLRRARGRFTNVERRQGMLASQLGREAAAREIVQLRDGAGELVVVPDQINRVFEEFYERLYRSEGQMQEFLDCLEYSRLEERDRDILDGVIVEQEIKDAIGRMQLGKFAGPDGFCGDVHQCKCMKAS
;
A
#
# COMPACT_ATOMS: atom_id res chain seq x y z
N MET A 1 -47.85 20.22 17.29
CA MET A 1 -47.85 21.66 16.97
C MET A 1 -49.14 22.03 16.26
N LEU A 2 -49.42 21.48 15.07
CA LEU A 2 -50.65 21.71 14.29
C LEU A 2 -51.98 21.53 15.06
N GLU A 3 -52.09 20.54 15.94
CA GLU A 3 -53.32 20.31 16.71
C GLU A 3 -53.51 21.31 17.87
N ILE A 4 -52.42 21.83 18.43
CA ILE A 4 -52.45 22.85 19.48
C ILE A 4 -52.77 24.21 18.87
N ASP A 5 -52.21 24.52 17.69
CA ASP A 5 -52.47 25.75 16.95
C ASP A 5 -53.93 25.83 16.48
N ARG A 6 -54.49 24.72 15.98
CA ARG A 6 -55.90 24.65 15.55
C ARG A 6 -56.86 24.89 16.71
N ARG A 7 -56.64 24.26 17.87
CA ARG A 7 -57.49 24.43 19.06
C ARG A 7 -57.26 25.75 19.81
N TYR A 8 -56.13 26.42 19.61
CA TYR A 8 -55.88 27.76 20.15
C TYR A 8 -56.59 28.83 19.33
N ALA A 9 -56.67 28.67 18.00
CA ALA A 9 -57.43 29.56 17.12
C ALA A 9 -58.94 29.52 17.39
N GLU A 10 -59.46 28.40 17.92
CA GLU A 10 -60.88 28.21 18.27
C GLU A 10 -61.23 28.79 19.66
N ASP A 11 -60.39 28.58 20.69
CA ASP A 11 -60.73 28.90 22.10
C ASP A 11 -59.94 30.06 22.74
N GLY A 12 -58.85 30.54 22.13
CA GLY A 12 -58.05 31.67 22.65
C GLY A 12 -57.32 31.45 23.99
N ASP A 13 -57.28 30.21 24.49
CA ASP A 13 -56.80 29.86 25.85
C ASP A 13 -55.28 30.09 26.04
N PRO A 14 -54.85 30.93 27.01
CA PRO A 14 -53.45 31.26 27.26
C PRO A 14 -52.60 30.05 27.69
N ALA A 15 -53.18 29.04 28.34
CA ALA A 15 -52.44 27.86 28.78
C ALA A 15 -51.92 27.00 27.61
N LYS A 16 -52.66 26.98 26.50
CA LYS A 16 -52.27 26.25 25.27
C LYS A 16 -51.11 26.94 24.54
N LEU A 17 -51.10 28.27 24.55
CA LEU A 17 -50.01 29.07 23.98
C LEU A 17 -48.69 28.81 24.71
N GLU A 18 -48.73 28.74 26.03
CA GLU A 18 -47.52 28.48 26.83
C GLU A 18 -46.97 27.07 26.57
N LYS A 19 -47.86 26.06 26.53
CA LYS A 19 -47.49 24.69 26.16
C LYS A 19 -46.87 24.58 24.76
N ARG A 20 -47.30 25.42 23.80
CA ARG A 20 -46.70 25.49 22.47
C ARG A 20 -45.26 26.02 22.53
N LYS A 21 -45.02 27.12 23.26
CA LYS A 21 -43.69 27.69 23.44
C LYS A 21 -42.74 26.69 24.09
N ASP A 22 -43.21 25.97 25.10
CA ASP A 22 -42.42 24.93 25.78
C ASP A 22 -42.02 23.79 24.83
N LEU A 23 -42.97 23.32 24.02
CA LEU A 23 -42.73 22.28 23.00
C LEU A 23 -41.75 22.76 21.93
N GLN A 24 -41.86 24.01 21.49
CA GLN A 24 -40.94 24.61 20.52
C GLN A 24 -39.54 24.74 21.11
N ALA A 25 -39.41 25.26 22.33
CA ALA A 25 -38.13 25.37 23.03
C ALA A 25 -37.47 24.00 23.25
N SER A 26 -38.26 22.98 23.63
CA SER A 26 -37.78 21.60 23.79
C SER A 26 -37.30 21.01 22.47
N TYR A 27 -38.03 21.24 21.38
CA TYR A 27 -37.64 20.81 20.04
C TYR A 27 -36.34 21.50 19.57
N ASP A 28 -36.25 22.82 19.74
CA ASP A 28 -35.08 23.60 19.35
C ASP A 28 -33.83 23.17 20.13
N GLN A 29 -33.98 22.89 21.44
CA GLN A 29 -32.92 22.31 22.25
C GLN A 29 -32.50 20.93 21.73
N LEU A 30 -33.44 20.05 21.40
CA LEU A 30 -33.14 18.70 20.92
C LEU A 30 -32.47 18.72 19.54
N SER A 31 -32.96 19.58 18.64
CA SER A 31 -32.42 19.80 17.30
C SER A 31 -30.99 20.35 17.37
N THR A 32 -30.78 21.37 18.19
CA THR A 32 -29.46 21.97 18.41
C THR A 32 -28.48 20.95 19.01
N ARG A 33 -28.91 20.17 20.01
CA ARG A 33 -28.06 19.10 20.59
C ARG A 33 -27.70 18.04 19.56
N LYS A 34 -28.61 17.69 18.65
CA LYS A 34 -28.35 16.74 17.56
C LYS A 34 -27.33 17.33 16.56
N ALA A 35 -27.52 18.58 16.14
CA ALA A 35 -26.59 19.27 15.24
C ALA A 35 -25.18 19.39 15.84
N VAL A 36 -25.06 19.83 17.10
CA VAL A 36 -23.78 19.93 17.82
C VAL A 36 -23.10 18.56 17.92
N ARG A 37 -23.86 17.49 18.19
CA ARG A 37 -23.31 16.13 18.25
C ARG A 37 -22.75 15.69 16.90
N GLN A 38 -23.43 15.99 15.79
CA GLN A 38 -22.95 15.65 14.46
C GLN A 38 -21.70 16.45 14.09
N LEU A 39 -21.67 17.76 14.38
CA LEU A 39 -20.50 18.61 14.18
C LEU A 39 -19.29 18.10 14.98
N ARG A 40 -19.48 17.72 16.25
CA ARG A 40 -18.41 17.13 17.08
C ARG A 40 -17.89 15.80 16.51
N ARG A 41 -18.78 14.92 16.01
CA ARG A 41 -18.40 13.66 15.37
C ARG A 41 -17.62 13.88 14.08
N ALA A 42 -18.06 14.80 13.23
CA ALA A 42 -17.37 15.16 12.00
C ALA A 42 -15.97 15.70 12.32
N ARG A 43 -15.86 16.68 13.22
CA ARG A 43 -14.57 17.25 13.66
C ARG A 43 -13.64 16.21 14.28
N GLY A 44 -14.17 15.27 15.06
CA GLY A 44 -13.38 14.16 15.61
C GLY A 44 -12.82 13.23 14.53
N ARG A 45 -13.60 12.94 13.48
CA ARG A 45 -13.13 12.14 12.34
C ARG A 45 -12.03 12.85 11.55
N PHE A 46 -12.22 14.13 11.22
CA PHE A 46 -11.21 14.92 10.50
C PHE A 46 -9.91 15.04 11.27
N THR A 47 -9.96 15.45 12.53
CA THR A 47 -8.75 15.58 13.35
C THR A 47 -8.03 14.25 13.57
N ASN A 48 -8.76 13.13 13.68
CA ASN A 48 -8.14 11.81 13.77
C ASN A 48 -7.46 11.38 12.46
N VAL A 49 -8.04 11.69 11.31
CA VAL A 49 -7.42 11.39 10.01
C VAL A 49 -6.18 12.27 9.79
N GLU A 50 -6.28 13.58 10.01
CA GLU A 50 -5.15 14.51 9.90
C GLU A 50 -4.02 14.15 10.86
N ARG A 51 -4.33 13.80 12.12
CA ARG A 51 -3.32 13.34 13.09
C ARG A 51 -2.68 12.03 12.69
N ARG A 52 -3.43 11.08 12.14
CA ARG A 52 -2.87 9.80 11.66
C ARG A 52 -1.96 10.02 10.44
N GLN A 53 -2.39 10.84 9.50
CA GLN A 53 -1.59 11.21 8.33
C GLN A 53 -0.32 11.95 8.74
N GLY A 54 -0.42 12.93 9.64
CA GLY A 54 0.73 13.65 10.18
C GLY A 54 1.68 12.76 10.99
N MET A 55 1.14 11.83 11.79
CA MET A 55 1.95 10.86 12.53
C MET A 55 2.68 9.91 11.59
N LEU A 56 2.00 9.39 10.56
CA LEU A 56 2.61 8.55 9.55
C LEU A 56 3.68 9.31 8.75
N ALA A 57 3.39 10.53 8.31
CA ALA A 57 4.35 11.37 7.61
C ALA A 57 5.59 11.67 8.48
N SER A 58 5.39 11.93 9.77
CA SER A 58 6.49 12.12 10.74
C SER A 58 7.28 10.83 10.98
N GLN A 59 6.62 9.66 11.01
CA GLN A 59 7.30 8.36 11.09
C GLN A 59 8.15 8.12 9.84
N LEU A 60 7.58 8.29 8.65
CA LEU A 60 8.30 8.15 7.39
C LEU A 60 9.47 9.13 7.27
N GLY A 61 9.28 10.39 7.69
CA GLY A 61 10.35 11.39 7.73
C GLY A 61 11.48 11.02 8.71
N ARG A 62 11.14 10.48 9.89
CA ARG A 62 12.14 9.97 10.84
C ARG A 62 12.88 8.76 10.32
N GLU A 63 12.20 7.83 9.66
CA GLU A 63 12.83 6.66 9.03
C GLU A 63 13.73 7.07 7.86
N ALA A 64 13.32 8.04 7.05
CA ALA A 64 14.13 8.57 5.96
C ALA A 64 15.40 9.26 6.50
N ALA A 65 15.26 10.15 7.48
CA ALA A 65 16.40 10.84 8.09
C ALA A 65 17.37 9.89 8.81
N ALA A 66 16.87 8.81 9.43
CA ALA A 66 17.71 7.80 10.06
C ALA A 66 18.53 6.97 9.06
N ARG A 67 18.11 6.90 7.78
CA ARG A 67 18.81 6.21 6.70
C ARG A 67 19.67 7.15 5.85
N GLU A 68 19.58 8.46 6.08
CA GLU A 68 20.33 9.45 5.32
C GLU A 68 21.79 9.49 5.77
N ILE A 69 22.70 9.42 4.79
CA ILE A 69 24.14 9.49 5.03
C ILE A 69 24.55 10.96 4.91
N VAL A 70 24.58 11.64 6.05
CA VAL A 70 24.86 13.10 6.12
C VAL A 70 26.36 13.40 6.05
N GLN A 71 27.20 12.46 6.50
CA GLN A 71 28.66 12.61 6.47
C GLN A 71 29.36 11.26 6.42
N LEU A 72 30.52 11.21 5.79
CA LEU A 72 31.41 10.04 5.77
C LEU A 72 32.87 10.47 5.79
N ARG A 73 33.78 9.51 5.93
CA ARG A 73 35.22 9.72 5.75
C ARG A 73 35.64 9.20 4.39
N ASP A 74 36.42 9.98 3.66
CA ASP A 74 36.99 9.56 2.38
C ASP A 74 38.16 8.58 2.57
N GLY A 75 38.75 8.13 1.45
CA GLY A 75 39.91 7.24 1.46
C GLY A 75 41.19 7.83 2.07
N ALA A 76 41.25 9.16 2.24
CA ALA A 76 42.34 9.87 2.92
C ALA A 76 42.05 10.08 4.43
N GLY A 77 40.83 9.78 4.89
CA GLY A 77 40.39 9.92 6.27
C GLY A 77 39.72 11.26 6.59
N GLU A 78 39.55 12.14 5.59
CA GLU A 78 38.95 13.47 5.71
C GLU A 78 37.42 13.39 5.76
N LEU A 79 36.80 14.30 6.53
CA LEU A 79 35.35 14.32 6.71
C LEU A 79 34.66 15.01 5.53
N VAL A 80 33.81 14.28 4.83
CA VAL A 80 33.02 14.76 3.69
C VAL A 80 31.56 14.92 4.11
N VAL A 81 31.01 16.11 3.90
CA VAL A 81 29.62 16.48 4.25
C VAL A 81 28.82 16.93 3.02
N VAL A 82 29.50 17.27 1.91
CA VAL A 82 28.84 17.74 0.69
C VAL A 82 28.21 16.54 -0.05
N PRO A 83 26.89 16.54 -0.35
CA PRO A 83 26.21 15.38 -0.93
C PRO A 83 26.83 14.85 -2.23
N ASP A 84 27.26 15.75 -3.12
CA ASP A 84 27.90 15.36 -4.38
C ASP A 84 29.24 14.65 -4.15
N GLN A 85 29.98 15.06 -3.12
CA GLN A 85 31.25 14.43 -2.75
C GLN A 85 31.00 13.09 -2.05
N ILE A 86 29.97 12.98 -1.20
CA ILE A 86 29.54 11.72 -0.60
C ILE A 86 29.26 10.68 -1.69
N ASN A 87 28.49 11.05 -2.72
CA ASN A 87 28.18 10.17 -3.84
C ASN A 87 29.43 9.73 -4.61
N ARG A 88 30.38 10.64 -4.86
CA ARG A 88 31.66 10.29 -5.50
C ARG A 88 32.46 9.28 -4.69
N VAL A 89 32.53 9.46 -3.37
CA VAL A 89 33.22 8.50 -2.49
C VAL A 89 32.55 7.12 -2.53
N PHE A 90 31.22 7.06 -2.58
CA PHE A 90 30.50 5.80 -2.78
C PHE A 90 30.79 5.17 -4.14
N GLU A 91 30.78 5.97 -5.20
CA GLU A 91 31.08 5.52 -6.57
C GLU A 91 32.49 4.93 -6.64
N GLU A 92 33.51 5.66 -6.18
CA GLU A 92 34.91 5.20 -6.15
C GLU A 92 35.08 3.93 -5.30
N PHE A 93 34.41 3.85 -4.15
CA PHE A 93 34.46 2.68 -3.28
C PHE A 93 33.90 1.43 -3.98
N TYR A 94 32.71 1.53 -4.57
CA TYR A 94 32.08 0.39 -5.24
C TYR A 94 32.74 0.06 -6.58
N GLU A 95 33.23 1.06 -7.30
CA GLU A 95 34.04 0.83 -8.49
C GLU A 95 35.26 0.00 -8.13
N ARG A 96 36.00 0.36 -7.07
CA ARG A 96 37.13 -0.43 -6.59
C ARG A 96 36.70 -1.81 -6.08
N LEU A 97 35.59 -1.92 -5.36
CA LEU A 97 35.11 -3.20 -4.79
C LEU A 97 34.74 -4.21 -5.88
N TYR A 98 34.12 -3.73 -6.96
CA TYR A 98 33.65 -4.57 -8.06
C TYR A 98 34.55 -4.52 -9.30
N ARG A 99 35.66 -3.78 -9.27
CA ARG A 99 36.70 -3.84 -10.29
C ARG A 99 37.26 -5.25 -10.27
N SER A 100 36.88 -6.05 -11.26
CA SER A 100 37.26 -7.47 -11.31
C SER A 100 38.77 -7.58 -11.50
N GLU A 101 39.48 -7.93 -10.44
CA GLU A 101 40.86 -8.40 -10.55
C GLU A 101 40.82 -9.86 -11.03
N GLY A 102 40.61 -10.04 -12.33
CA GLY A 102 41.08 -11.19 -13.14
C GLY A 102 40.65 -12.63 -12.81
N GLN A 103 40.07 -12.95 -11.66
CA GLN A 103 39.94 -14.34 -11.19
C GLN A 103 38.50 -14.82 -11.03
N MET A 104 37.51 -14.08 -11.52
CA MET A 104 36.11 -14.52 -11.49
C MET A 104 35.95 -15.88 -12.19
N GLN A 105 36.64 -16.07 -13.31
CA GLN A 105 36.57 -17.34 -14.05
C GLN A 105 37.20 -18.49 -13.25
N GLU A 106 38.37 -18.26 -12.63
CA GLU A 106 39.02 -19.25 -11.76
C GLU A 106 38.15 -19.60 -10.54
N PHE A 107 37.49 -18.60 -9.94
CA PHE A 107 36.53 -18.81 -8.85
C PHE A 107 35.32 -19.64 -9.30
N LEU A 108 34.73 -19.32 -10.45
CA LEU A 108 33.60 -20.05 -11.01
C LEU A 108 33.99 -21.48 -11.42
N ASP A 109 35.22 -21.69 -11.89
CA ASP A 109 35.77 -23.00 -12.24
C ASP A 109 36.10 -23.85 -11.00
N CYS A 110 36.42 -23.23 -9.85
CA CYS A 110 36.58 -23.90 -8.56
C CYS A 110 35.27 -24.31 -7.91
N LEU A 111 34.12 -23.81 -8.38
CA LEU A 111 32.82 -24.20 -7.83
C LEU A 111 32.37 -25.50 -8.49
N GLU A 112 32.23 -26.55 -7.68
CA GLU A 112 31.62 -27.81 -8.10
C GLU A 112 30.10 -27.63 -8.27
N TYR A 113 29.69 -27.02 -9.37
CA TYR A 113 28.31 -27.08 -9.81
C TYR A 113 28.04 -28.45 -10.42
N SER A 114 26.92 -29.06 -10.05
CA SER A 114 26.32 -30.14 -10.82
C SER A 114 26.02 -29.62 -12.24
N ARG A 115 26.89 -29.92 -13.20
CA ARG A 115 26.65 -29.58 -14.60
C ARG A 115 25.47 -30.42 -15.09
N LEU A 116 24.54 -29.76 -15.79
CA LEU A 116 23.44 -30.46 -16.45
C LEU A 116 24.00 -31.48 -17.45
N GLU A 117 23.44 -32.68 -17.42
CA GLU A 117 23.75 -33.68 -18.43
C GLU A 117 23.37 -33.14 -19.82
N GLU A 118 24.11 -33.58 -20.83
CA GLU A 118 23.94 -33.10 -22.21
C GLU A 118 22.50 -33.29 -22.69
N ARG A 119 21.87 -34.40 -22.28
CA ARG A 119 20.46 -34.69 -22.56
C ARG A 119 19.49 -33.65 -21.98
N ASP A 120 19.69 -33.23 -20.74
CA ASP A 120 18.81 -32.25 -20.09
C ASP A 120 18.99 -30.86 -20.70
N ARG A 121 20.23 -30.53 -21.14
CA ARG A 121 20.50 -29.31 -21.92
C ARG A 121 19.77 -29.34 -23.27
N ASP A 122 19.85 -30.44 -24.00
CA ASP A 122 19.17 -30.58 -25.29
C ASP A 122 17.64 -30.48 -25.16
N ILE A 123 17.08 -30.97 -24.05
CA ILE A 123 15.65 -30.81 -23.75
C ILE A 123 15.30 -29.35 -23.47
N LEU A 124 16.14 -28.63 -22.71
CA LEU A 124 15.92 -27.22 -22.37
C LEU A 124 16.12 -26.28 -23.56
N ASP A 125 17.08 -26.57 -24.43
CA ASP A 125 17.38 -25.80 -25.65
C ASP A 125 16.49 -26.20 -26.84
N GLY A 126 15.67 -27.24 -26.66
CA GLY A 126 14.72 -27.73 -27.65
C GLY A 126 13.54 -26.79 -27.93
N VAL A 127 12.86 -27.02 -29.04
CA VAL A 127 11.63 -26.28 -29.38
C VAL A 127 10.47 -26.77 -28.51
N ILE A 128 9.80 -25.85 -27.83
CA ILE A 128 8.65 -26.17 -26.96
C ILE A 128 7.50 -26.75 -27.80
N VAL A 129 7.03 -27.93 -27.41
CA VAL A 129 5.95 -28.66 -28.09
C VAL A 129 4.60 -28.36 -27.44
N GLU A 130 3.52 -28.33 -28.24
CA GLU A 130 2.17 -28.06 -27.74
C GLU A 130 1.73 -29.02 -26.63
N GLN A 131 2.15 -30.29 -26.69
CA GLN A 131 1.88 -31.29 -25.65
C GLN A 131 2.48 -30.89 -24.30
N GLU A 132 3.69 -30.34 -24.28
CA GLU A 132 4.35 -29.89 -23.06
C GLU A 132 3.58 -28.73 -22.41
N ILE A 133 3.06 -27.82 -23.23
CA ILE A 133 2.22 -26.71 -22.77
C ILE A 133 0.92 -27.24 -22.15
N LYS A 134 0.27 -28.20 -22.81
CA LYS A 134 -0.97 -28.84 -22.31
C LYS A 134 -0.73 -29.53 -20.97
N ASP A 135 0.36 -30.29 -20.86
CA ASP A 135 0.75 -30.97 -19.62
C ASP A 135 1.12 -30.00 -18.50
N ALA A 136 1.85 -28.93 -18.81
CA ALA A 136 2.22 -27.89 -17.86
C ALA A 136 0.97 -27.19 -17.30
N ILE A 137 0.04 -26.80 -18.17
CA ILE A 137 -1.25 -26.19 -17.78
C ILE A 137 -2.07 -27.16 -16.91
N GLY A 138 -2.09 -28.45 -17.26
CA GLY A 138 -2.77 -29.50 -16.48
C GLY A 138 -2.20 -29.70 -15.07
N ARG A 139 -0.90 -29.46 -14.87
CA ARG A 139 -0.21 -29.58 -13.57
C ARG A 139 -0.23 -28.31 -12.72
N MET A 140 -0.77 -27.19 -13.22
CA MET A 140 -0.87 -25.95 -12.45
C MET A 140 -1.75 -26.12 -11.20
N GLN A 141 -1.34 -25.51 -10.08
CA GLN A 141 -2.13 -25.50 -8.85
C GLN A 141 -3.32 -24.53 -8.97
N LEU A 142 -4.52 -25.04 -8.73
CA LEU A 142 -5.77 -24.28 -8.79
C LEU A 142 -6.09 -23.57 -7.48
N GLY A 143 -6.94 -22.54 -7.56
CA GLY A 143 -7.40 -21.78 -6.38
C GLY A 143 -6.32 -20.92 -5.71
N LYS A 144 -5.20 -20.65 -6.40
CA LYS A 144 -4.21 -19.65 -5.97
C LYS A 144 -4.66 -18.25 -6.42
N PHE A 145 -4.21 -17.25 -5.67
CA PHE A 145 -4.53 -15.86 -5.97
C PHE A 145 -3.83 -15.40 -7.25
N ALA A 146 -4.49 -14.55 -8.03
CA ALA A 146 -3.94 -13.99 -9.26
C ALA A 146 -2.68 -13.16 -8.99
N GLY A 147 -1.73 -13.24 -9.90
CA GLY A 147 -0.55 -12.37 -9.91
C GLY A 147 -0.90 -10.93 -10.29
N PRO A 148 0.11 -10.07 -10.51
CA PRO A 148 -0.10 -8.69 -10.98
C PRO A 148 -0.77 -8.62 -12.37
N ASP A 149 -0.78 -9.73 -13.12
CA ASP A 149 -1.48 -9.91 -14.39
C ASP A 149 -2.98 -10.19 -14.26
N GLY A 150 -3.47 -10.51 -13.04
CA GLY A 150 -4.88 -10.68 -12.75
C GLY A 150 -5.50 -12.01 -13.20
N PHE A 151 -4.71 -12.96 -13.73
CA PHE A 151 -5.19 -14.27 -14.14
C PHE A 151 -4.81 -15.36 -13.13
N CYS A 152 -5.77 -16.23 -12.80
CA CYS A 152 -5.52 -17.43 -11.99
C CYS A 152 -5.28 -18.64 -12.89
N GLY A 153 -4.62 -19.68 -12.34
CA GLY A 153 -4.38 -20.96 -13.03
C GLY A 153 -5.61 -21.55 -13.72
N ASP A 154 -6.78 -21.41 -13.07
CA ASP A 154 -8.09 -21.85 -13.57
C ASP A 154 -8.44 -21.28 -14.95
N VAL A 155 -8.03 -20.04 -15.24
CA VAL A 155 -8.29 -19.36 -16.52
C VAL A 155 -7.49 -20.02 -17.64
N HIS A 156 -6.25 -20.43 -17.37
CA HIS A 156 -5.38 -21.08 -18.35
C HIS A 156 -5.88 -22.50 -18.66
N GLN A 157 -6.30 -23.26 -17.64
CA GLN A 157 -6.91 -24.59 -17.85
C GLN A 157 -8.22 -24.51 -18.63
N CYS A 158 -9.12 -23.60 -18.26
CA CYS A 158 -10.39 -23.42 -18.96
C CYS A 158 -10.23 -23.05 -20.44
N LYS A 159 -9.19 -22.26 -20.78
CA LYS A 159 -8.91 -21.90 -22.18
C LYS A 159 -8.32 -23.07 -22.96
N CYS A 160 -7.41 -23.83 -22.34
CA CYS A 160 -6.79 -25.01 -22.95
C CYS A 160 -7.83 -26.10 -23.30
N MET A 161 -8.79 -26.36 -22.41
CA MET A 161 -9.87 -27.35 -22.62
C MET A 161 -10.87 -26.95 -23.73
N LYS A 162 -11.00 -25.65 -24.03
CA LYS A 162 -11.91 -25.14 -25.08
C LYS A 162 -11.28 -25.10 -26.47
N ALA A 163 -9.96 -25.25 -26.56
CA ALA A 163 -9.20 -25.20 -27.81
C ALA A 163 -8.84 -26.59 -28.36
N SER A 164 -9.20 -27.67 -27.64
CA SER A 164 -9.08 -29.07 -28.07
C SER A 164 -10.43 -29.58 -28.54
#